data_AF-A0A5V0IIU8-F1
#
_entry.id   AF-A0A5V0IIU8-F1
#
_cell.length_a   1.000
_cell.length_b   1.000
_cell.length_c   1.000
_cell.angle_alpha   90.00
_cell.angle_beta   90.00
_cell.angle_gamma   90.00
#
_symmetry.space_group_name_H-M   'P 1'
#
loop_
_entity.id
_entity.type
_entity.pdbx_description
1 polymer ?
#
loop_
_entity_poly.entity_id
_entity_poly.type
_entity_poly.pdbx_seq_one_letter_code
_entity_poly.pdbx_strand_id
1 'polypeptide(L)'
;MQEVKIYTAPPSDLSPPVQSESFCVDMVLASDYAELEEKFMALAAENAALKKSEAEFNEYCRHECEDAGYTWVDDFTETPATYAFLAEMRAQALEQFAVQQESISEKYPAGSYGQESAYDAAQCAREFAEQLRQETAQ
;
A
#
# COMPACT_ATOMS: atom_id res chain seq x y z
N MET A 1 16.35 -9.70 -6.58
CA MET A 1 14.93 -9.78 -6.97
C MET A 1 14.67 -11.15 -7.54
N GLN A 2 13.68 -11.86 -7.02
CA GLN A 2 13.19 -13.07 -7.67
C GLN A 2 12.43 -12.64 -8.92
N GLU A 3 12.75 -13.26 -10.05
CA GLU A 3 12.13 -12.92 -11.33
C GLU A 3 10.64 -13.24 -11.26
N VAL A 4 9.77 -12.27 -11.55
CA VAL A 4 8.32 -12.49 -11.59
C VAL A 4 8.05 -13.46 -12.74
N LYS A 5 7.47 -14.62 -12.43
CA LYS A 5 7.10 -15.60 -13.45
C LYS A 5 5.89 -15.08 -14.21
N ILE A 6 6.12 -14.75 -15.47
CA ILE A 6 5.09 -14.35 -16.41
C ILE A 6 4.74 -15.56 -17.28
N TYR A 7 3.46 -15.89 -17.34
CA TYR A 7 2.92 -16.94 -18.18
C TYR A 7 2.20 -16.28 -19.35
N THR A 8 2.62 -16.55 -20.57
CA THR A 8 2.00 -15.98 -21.76
C THR A 8 0.96 -16.94 -22.32
N ALA A 9 -0.30 -16.51 -22.38
CA ALA A 9 -1.40 -17.26 -23.00
C ALA A 9 -1.75 -16.66 -24.37
N PRO A 10 -1.80 -17.48 -25.44
CA PRO A 10 -2.31 -17.02 -26.73
C PRO A 10 -3.83 -16.84 -26.68
N PRO A 11 -4.43 -16.07 -27.62
CA PRO A 11 -5.86 -15.75 -27.61
C PRO A 11 -6.76 -16.98 -27.77
N SER A 12 -6.21 -18.07 -28.33
CA SER A 12 -6.87 -19.37 -28.45
C SER A 12 -7.11 -20.05 -27.10
N ASP A 13 -6.31 -19.73 -26.09
CA ASP A 13 -6.33 -20.39 -24.78
C ASP A 13 -7.19 -19.61 -23.77
N LEU A 14 -7.73 -18.45 -24.18
CA LEU A 14 -8.68 -17.64 -23.41
C LEU A 14 -10.10 -18.22 -23.52
N SER A 15 -10.94 -17.92 -22.53
CA SER A 15 -12.35 -18.31 -22.53
C SER A 15 -13.26 -17.07 -22.38
N PRO A 16 -14.05 -16.70 -23.41
CA PRO A 16 -14.13 -17.33 -24.73
C PRO A 16 -12.87 -17.07 -25.58
N PRO A 17 -12.53 -17.96 -26.55
CA PRO A 17 -11.37 -17.77 -27.41
C PRO A 17 -11.54 -16.56 -28.32
N VAL A 18 -10.49 -15.75 -28.47
CA VAL A 18 -10.50 -14.58 -29.37
C VAL A 18 -9.76 -14.93 -30.66
N GLN A 19 -10.47 -14.93 -31.79
CA GLN A 19 -9.93 -15.42 -33.07
C GLN A 19 -9.55 -14.31 -34.07
N SER A 20 -9.94 -13.05 -33.81
CA SER A 20 -9.83 -11.96 -34.79
C SER A 20 -8.51 -11.20 -34.74
N GLU A 21 -7.74 -11.29 -33.66
CA GLU A 21 -6.49 -10.57 -33.48
C GLU A 21 -5.41 -11.45 -32.82
N SER A 22 -4.17 -11.30 -33.26
CA SER A 22 -3.02 -11.99 -32.66
C SER A 22 -2.38 -11.07 -31.62
N PHE A 23 -2.85 -11.19 -30.38
CA PHE A 23 -2.23 -10.58 -29.20
C PHE A 23 -1.77 -11.70 -28.25
N CYS A 24 -0.96 -11.38 -27.25
CA CYS A 24 -0.62 -12.30 -26.18
C CYS A 24 -1.11 -11.69 -24.86
N VAL A 25 -1.54 -12.52 -23.91
CA VAL A 25 -1.85 -12.06 -22.55
C VAL A 25 -0.81 -12.61 -21.60
N ASP A 26 -0.12 -11.72 -20.92
CA ASP A 26 0.78 -12.07 -19.84
C ASP A 26 -0.02 -12.18 -18.54
N MET A 27 0.08 -13.35 -17.90
CA MET A 27 -0.62 -13.71 -16.69
C MET A 27 0.38 -14.02 -15.58
N VAL A 28 -0.03 -13.76 -14.34
CA VAL A 28 0.67 -14.19 -13.13
C VAL A 28 -0.26 -15.13 -12.39
N LEU A 29 0.27 -16.26 -11.90
CA LEU A 29 -0.53 -17.16 -11.07
C LEU A 29 -0.87 -16.47 -9.75
N ALA A 30 -2.11 -16.64 -9.28
CA ALA A 30 -2.54 -16.08 -8.00
C ALA A 30 -1.65 -16.55 -6.83
N SER A 31 -1.13 -17.78 -6.89
CA SER A 31 -0.17 -18.31 -5.92
C SER A 31 1.18 -17.58 -5.95
N ASP A 32 1.70 -17.30 -7.15
CA ASP A 32 2.97 -16.61 -7.33
C ASP A 32 2.84 -15.15 -6.86
N TYR A 33 1.67 -14.55 -7.07
CA TYR A 33 1.35 -13.21 -6.57
C TYR A 33 1.24 -13.16 -5.04
N ALA A 34 0.52 -14.11 -4.42
CA ALA A 34 0.38 -14.18 -2.97
C ALA A 34 1.73 -14.39 -2.26
N GLU A 35 2.62 -15.22 -2.82
CA GLU A 35 3.98 -15.41 -2.29
C GLU A 35 4.81 -14.12 -2.39
N LEU A 36 4.64 -13.36 -3.46
CA LEU A 36 5.30 -12.05 -3.63
C LEU A 36 4.79 -11.03 -2.61
N GLU A 37 3.47 -10.99 -2.37
CA GLU A 37 2.84 -10.13 -1.38
C GLU A 37 3.35 -10.44 0.03
N GLU A 38 3.46 -11.71 0.42
CA GLU A 38 4.00 -12.13 1.72
C GLU A 38 5.45 -11.66 1.91
N LYS A 39 6.30 -11.84 0.89
CA LYS A 39 7.70 -11.37 0.92
C LYS A 39 7.79 -9.86 1.01
N PHE A 40 6.91 -9.15 0.30
CA PHE A 40 6.85 -7.70 0.35
C PHE A 40 6.48 -7.24 1.77
N MET A 41 5.46 -7.84 2.37
CA MET A 41 5.03 -7.51 3.73
C MET A 41 6.13 -7.78 4.76
N ALA A 42 6.87 -8.89 4.62
CA ALA A 42 8.02 -9.19 5.47
C ALA A 42 9.12 -8.11 5.34
N LEU A 43 9.44 -7.69 4.11
CA LEU A 43 10.43 -6.65 3.86
C LEU A 43 9.99 -5.27 4.38
N ALA A 44 8.70 -4.95 4.27
CA ALA A 44 8.13 -3.73 4.84
C ALA A 44 8.22 -3.73 6.38
N ALA A 45 7.96 -4.87 7.02
CA ALA A 45 8.11 -5.04 8.46
C ALA A 45 9.58 -4.93 8.92
N GLU A 46 10.52 -5.54 8.18
CA GLU A 46 11.95 -5.41 8.45
C GLU A 46 12.43 -3.96 8.33
N ASN A 47 12.01 -3.25 7.28
CA ASN A 47 12.31 -1.81 7.13
C ASN A 47 11.73 -0.97 8.27
N ALA A 48 10.53 -1.27 8.74
CA ALA A 48 9.95 -0.58 9.89
C ALA A 48 10.77 -0.81 11.17
N ALA A 49 11.27 -2.04 11.38
CA ALA A 49 12.14 -2.38 12.50
C ALA A 49 13.50 -1.68 12.39
N LEU A 50 14.10 -1.62 11.20
CA LEU A 50 15.36 -0.91 10.95
C LEU A 50 15.24 0.58 11.25
N LYS A 51 14.15 1.24 10.82
CA LYS A 51 13.91 2.65 11.14
C LYS A 51 13.75 2.90 12.62
N LYS A 52 13.09 1.98 13.33
CA LYS A 52 13.00 2.07 14.78
C LYS A 52 14.39 1.95 15.43
N SER A 53 15.20 0.99 14.98
CA SER A 53 16.57 0.82 15.47
C SER A 53 17.46 2.04 15.16
N GLU A 54 17.29 2.66 14.01
CA GLU A 54 18.01 3.89 13.63
C GLU A 54 17.61 5.06 14.55
N ALA A 55 16.32 5.21 14.84
CA ALA A 55 15.83 6.22 15.78
C ALA A 55 16.43 6.04 17.18
N GLU A 56 16.41 4.81 17.71
CA GLU A 56 17.00 4.48 19.02
C GLU A 56 18.53 4.71 19.04
N PHE A 57 19.23 4.37 17.96
CA PHE A 57 20.67 4.60 17.85
C PHE A 57 21.03 6.08 17.75
N ASN A 58 20.26 6.87 16.98
CA ASN A 58 20.45 8.31 16.88
C ASN A 58 20.20 8.99 18.22
N GLU A 59 19.19 8.56 18.99
CA GLU A 59 18.94 9.08 20.34
C GLU A 59 20.09 8.77 21.31
N TYR A 60 20.63 7.56 21.28
CA TYR A 60 21.84 7.21 22.02
C TYR A 60 23.02 8.12 21.66
N CYS A 61 23.29 8.31 20.35
CA CYS A 61 24.39 9.15 19.89
C CYS A 61 24.21 10.62 20.29
N ARG A 62 22.97 11.12 20.24
CA ARG A 62 22.62 12.46 20.71
C ARG A 62 23.01 12.65 22.17
N HIS A 63 22.60 11.73 23.04
CA HIS A 63 22.91 11.80 24.47
C HIS A 63 24.42 11.82 24.73
N GLU A 64 25.18 10.91 24.12
CA GLU A 64 26.64 10.86 24.28
C GLU A 64 27.33 12.14 23.76
N CYS A 65 26.82 12.71 22.65
CA CYS A 65 27.36 13.93 22.06
C CYS A 65 27.08 15.16 22.94
N GLU A 66 25.85 15.28 23.44
CA GLU A 66 25.42 16.40 24.29
C GLU A 66 26.06 16.34 25.68
N ASP A 67 26.23 15.15 26.26
CA ASP A 67 26.96 14.94 27.52
C ASP A 67 28.44 15.34 27.40
N ALA A 68 29.04 15.16 26.21
CA ALA A 68 30.38 15.63 25.90
C ALA A 68 30.46 17.14 25.61
N GLY A 69 29.34 17.87 25.66
CA GLY A 69 29.27 19.32 25.47
C GLY A 69 29.22 19.77 24.01
N TYR A 70 28.93 18.86 23.08
CA TYR A 70 28.77 19.16 21.66
C TYR A 70 27.28 19.26 21.28
N THR A 71 27.00 19.87 20.13
CA THR A 71 25.64 19.92 19.58
C THR A 71 25.45 18.79 18.59
N TRP A 72 24.39 18.01 18.77
CA TRP A 72 23.99 16.96 17.84
C TRP A 72 22.98 17.48 16.82
N VAL A 73 22.99 16.89 15.62
CA VAL A 73 21.99 17.11 14.58
C VAL A 73 21.48 15.75 14.17
N ASP A 74 20.16 15.58 14.19
CA ASP A 74 19.52 14.35 13.77
C ASP A 74 19.71 14.14 12.28
N ASP A 75 20.17 12.94 11.91
CA ASP A 75 20.30 12.51 10.53
C ASP A 75 19.71 11.10 10.42
N PHE A 76 18.64 10.98 9.64
CA PHE A 76 17.90 9.74 9.45
C PHE A 76 17.92 9.34 7.99
N THR A 77 18.04 8.04 7.74
CA THR A 77 17.98 7.48 6.40
C THR A 77 16.56 7.64 5.84
N GLU A 78 16.40 8.51 4.86
CA GLU A 78 15.16 8.59 4.11
C GLU A 78 14.98 7.36 3.22
N THR A 79 13.76 6.81 3.19
CA THR A 79 13.42 5.68 2.31
C THR A 79 12.16 6.00 1.48
N PRO A 80 12.27 6.88 0.46
CA PRO A 80 11.12 7.35 -0.32
C PRO A 80 10.27 6.22 -0.91
N ALA A 81 10.91 5.17 -1.43
CA ALA A 81 10.22 4.01 -1.99
C ALA A 81 9.36 3.27 -0.94
N THR A 82 9.86 3.10 0.28
CA THR A 82 9.11 2.47 1.38
C THR A 82 7.97 3.36 1.85
N TYR A 83 8.16 4.68 1.89
CA TYR A 83 7.09 5.62 2.24
C TYR A 83 5.95 5.57 1.21
N ALA A 84 6.29 5.65 -0.07
CA ALA A 84 5.32 5.54 -1.17
C ALA A 84 4.57 4.20 -1.14
N PHE A 85 5.28 3.09 -0.90
CA PHE A 85 4.63 1.79 -0.74
C PHE A 85 3.65 1.74 0.45
N LEU A 86 4.07 2.22 1.62
CA LEU A 86 3.21 2.22 2.81
C LEU A 86 1.99 3.11 2.64
N ALA A 87 2.14 4.25 1.95
CA ALA A 87 1.02 5.11 1.59
C ALA A 87 0.05 4.40 0.65
N GLU A 88 0.54 3.72 -0.39
CA GLU A 88 -0.30 2.95 -1.31
C GLU A 88 -1.05 1.83 -0.59
N MET A 89 -0.39 1.09 0.32
CA MET A 89 -1.06 0.05 1.10
C MET A 89 -2.17 0.58 2.00
N ARG A 90 -1.93 1.73 2.64
CA ARG A 90 -2.94 2.41 3.45
C ARG A 90 -4.09 2.91 2.57
N ALA A 91 -3.80 3.43 1.39
CA ALA A 91 -4.81 3.86 0.42
C ALA A 91 -5.69 2.69 -0.05
N GLN A 92 -5.09 1.54 -0.41
CA GLN A 92 -5.83 0.33 -0.79
C GLN A 92 -6.72 -0.19 0.35
N ALA A 93 -6.23 -0.17 1.58
CA ALA A 93 -7.03 -0.57 2.75
C ALA A 93 -8.26 0.35 2.94
N LEU A 94 -8.09 1.66 2.74
CA LEU A 94 -9.18 2.64 2.79
C LEU A 94 -10.19 2.44 1.65
N GLU A 95 -9.73 2.08 0.45
CA GLU A 95 -10.61 1.76 -0.67
C GLU A 95 -11.45 0.52 -0.40
N GLN A 96 -10.87 -0.53 0.17
CA GLN A 96 -11.62 -1.71 0.61
C GLN A 96 -12.64 -1.36 1.69
N PHE A 97 -12.26 -0.51 2.65
CA PHE A 97 -13.19 0.01 3.65
C PHE A 97 -14.34 0.81 3.02
N ALA A 98 -14.06 1.66 2.03
CA ALA A 98 -15.06 2.43 1.32
C ALA A 98 -16.08 1.54 0.60
N VAL A 99 -15.63 0.49 -0.08
CA VAL A 99 -16.51 -0.51 -0.71
C VAL A 99 -17.42 -1.18 0.33
N GLN A 100 -16.87 -1.52 1.49
CA GLN A 100 -17.64 -2.11 2.57
C GLN A 100 -18.71 -1.14 3.11
N GLN A 101 -18.37 0.15 3.23
CA GLN A 101 -19.31 1.19 3.68
C GLN A 101 -20.42 1.47 2.65
N GLU A 102 -20.10 1.48 1.37
CA GLU A 102 -21.10 1.56 0.29
C GLU A 102 -22.09 0.39 0.38
N SER A 103 -21.61 -0.84 0.57
CA SER A 103 -22.47 -2.01 0.79
C SER A 103 -23.34 -1.91 2.05
N ILE A 104 -22.85 -1.24 3.10
CA ILE A 104 -23.64 -0.94 4.29
C ILE A 104 -24.73 0.09 3.98
N SER A 105 -24.40 1.14 3.22
CA SER A 105 -25.35 2.21 2.86
C SER A 105 -26.58 1.64 2.13
N GLU A 106 -26.38 0.68 1.22
CA GLU A 106 -27.44 0.04 0.44
C GLU A 106 -28.47 -0.74 1.29
N LYS A 107 -28.11 -1.10 2.54
CA LYS A 107 -29.02 -1.80 3.46
C LYS A 107 -30.03 -0.88 4.13
N TYR A 108 -29.80 0.43 4.07
CA TYR A 108 -30.67 1.42 4.68
C TYR A 108 -31.66 2.01 3.67
N PRO A 109 -32.84 2.47 4.12
CA PRO A 109 -33.77 3.19 3.26
C PRO A 109 -33.13 4.43 2.64
N ALA A 110 -33.49 4.72 1.38
CA ALA A 110 -33.02 5.90 0.67
C ALA A 110 -33.39 7.20 1.42
N GLY A 111 -32.42 8.10 1.58
CA GLY A 111 -32.54 9.36 2.32
C GLY A 111 -32.61 9.20 3.84
N SER A 112 -32.30 8.01 4.36
CA SER A 112 -32.17 7.82 5.80
C SER A 112 -30.78 8.22 6.27
N TYR A 113 -30.69 8.69 7.51
CA TYR A 113 -29.41 9.03 8.14
C TYR A 113 -28.40 7.87 8.11
N GLY A 114 -28.85 6.62 8.27
CA GLY A 114 -27.98 5.45 8.22
C GLY A 114 -27.39 5.19 6.82
N GLN A 115 -28.15 5.49 5.77
CA GLN A 115 -27.66 5.41 4.39
C GLN A 115 -26.64 6.51 4.13
N GLU A 116 -27.00 7.76 4.42
CA GLU A 116 -26.16 8.94 4.17
C GLU A 116 -24.85 8.86 4.94
N SER A 117 -24.89 8.51 6.24
CA SER A 117 -23.70 8.40 7.07
C SER A 117 -22.72 7.33 6.59
N ALA A 118 -23.21 6.17 6.11
CA ALA A 118 -22.34 5.12 5.59
C ALA A 118 -21.75 5.52 4.23
N TYR A 119 -22.55 6.16 3.37
CA TYR A 119 -22.08 6.68 2.09
C TYR A 119 -21.00 7.76 2.28
N ASP A 120 -21.22 8.72 3.19
CA ASP A 120 -20.27 9.78 3.50
C ASP A 120 -18.96 9.21 4.06
N ALA A 121 -19.03 8.19 4.94
CA ALA A 121 -17.84 7.51 5.44
C ALA A 121 -17.03 6.83 4.32
N ALA A 122 -17.70 6.29 3.31
CA ALA A 122 -17.04 5.74 2.12
C ALA A 122 -16.33 6.83 1.32
N GLN A 123 -16.98 7.97 1.10
CA GLN A 123 -16.38 9.10 0.36
C GLN A 123 -15.16 9.65 1.10
N CYS A 124 -15.26 9.89 2.41
CA CYS A 124 -14.13 10.35 3.21
C CYS A 124 -12.94 9.38 3.16
N ALA A 125 -13.20 8.06 3.16
CA ALA A 125 -12.14 7.06 3.04
C ALA A 125 -11.45 7.12 1.66
N ARG A 126 -12.20 7.31 0.57
CA ARG A 126 -11.65 7.49 -0.78
C ARG A 126 -10.81 8.77 -0.88
N GLU A 127 -11.31 9.88 -0.36
CA GLU A 127 -10.57 11.15 -0.33
C GLU A 127 -9.26 11.02 0.46
N PHE A 128 -9.29 10.35 1.61
CA PHE A 128 -8.07 10.14 2.41
C PHE A 128 -7.09 9.20 1.71
N ALA A 129 -7.57 8.18 1.00
CA ALA A 129 -6.73 7.31 0.18
C ALA A 129 -5.99 8.10 -0.92
N GLU A 130 -6.64 9.06 -1.57
CA GLU A 130 -6.02 9.94 -2.56
C GLU A 130 -4.96 10.86 -1.93
N GLN A 131 -5.24 11.43 -0.76
CA GLN A 131 -4.30 12.29 -0.04
C GLN A 131 -3.00 11.55 0.30
N LEU A 132 -3.11 10.32 0.81
CA LEU A 132 -1.93 9.50 1.14
C LEU A 132 -1.00 9.31 -0.06
N ARG A 133 -1.55 9.15 -1.26
CA ARG A 133 -0.75 9.00 -2.50
C ARG A 133 -0.07 10.31 -2.92
N GLN A 134 -0.71 11.45 -2.67
CA GLN A 134 -0.17 12.78 -3.02
C GLN A 134 0.95 13.22 -2.07
N GLU A 135 0.85 12.93 -0.77
CA GLU A 135 1.84 13.32 0.23
C GLU A 135 3.20 12.64 0.04
N THR A 136 3.24 11.45 -0.56
CA THR A 136 4.50 10.71 -0.81
C THR A 136 5.20 11.07 -2.13
N ALA A 137 4.64 12.01 -2.92
CA ALA A 137 5.22 12.46 -4.18
C ALA A 137 6.11 13.73 -4.05
N GLN A 138 6.26 14.26 -2.84
CA GLN A 138 7.16 15.37 -2.48
C GLN A 138 8.38 14.86 -1.73
#